data_AF-A0A7L7ITU2-F1
#
_entry.id   AF-A0A7L7ITU2-F1
#
_cell.length_a   1.000
_cell.length_b   1.000
_cell.length_c   1.000
_cell.angle_alpha   90.00
_cell.angle_beta   90.00
_cell.angle_gamma   90.00
#
_symmetry.space_group_name_H-M   'P 1'
#
loop_
_entity.id
_entity.type
_entity.pdbx_description
1 polymer ?
#
loop_
_entity_poly.entity_id
_entity_poly.type
_entity_poly.pdbx_seq_one_letter_code
_entity_poly.pdbx_strand_id
1 'polypeptide(L)'
;MKAAWRSILLVAVVVVVAVLLVLLANSRTDVATLQSDNDVLRNDNTLQGTVIATQALNFNRFNQVAEHANRLYSLIDASTDNTVIEYREILRREKTCDLPVPADVAGGLLEYAHRLRASAMRPDTSNADATNDSATAPGSITYCQAVLWIKPLLAVIEKGNNNLAGIRQIEQERQ
;
A
#
# COMPACT_ATOMS: atom_id res chain seq x y z
N MET A 1 26.27 -78.94 34.96
CA MET A 1 26.29 -78.35 33.59
C MET A 1 24.91 -78.00 33.02
N LYS A 2 23.81 -78.75 33.30
CA LYS A 2 22.47 -78.43 32.76
C LYS A 2 21.81 -77.12 33.27
N ALA A 3 22.12 -76.70 34.51
CA ALA A 3 21.52 -75.49 35.09
C ALA A 3 22.06 -74.18 34.47
N ALA A 4 23.37 -74.12 34.18
CA ALA A 4 24.03 -72.94 33.62
C ALA A 4 23.55 -72.60 32.20
N TRP A 5 23.24 -73.62 31.39
CA TRP A 5 22.75 -73.40 30.02
C TRP A 5 21.31 -72.87 30.00
N ARG A 6 20.47 -73.31 30.94
CA ARG A 6 19.12 -72.78 31.12
C ARG A 6 19.11 -71.32 31.55
N SER A 7 20.03 -70.92 32.45
CA SER A 7 20.16 -69.52 32.87
C SER A 7 20.68 -68.62 31.74
N ILE A 8 21.62 -69.10 30.92
CA ILE A 8 22.12 -68.35 29.75
C ILE A 8 20.99 -68.12 28.73
N LEU A 9 20.18 -69.13 28.47
CA LEU A 9 19.07 -69.04 27.52
C LEU A 9 17.98 -68.08 28.02
N LEU A 10 17.68 -68.08 29.32
CA LEU A 10 16.77 -67.12 29.93
C LEU A 10 17.27 -65.68 29.83
N VAL A 11 18.55 -65.44 30.11
CA VAL A 11 19.15 -64.10 29.97
C VAL A 11 19.11 -63.62 28.51
N ALA A 12 19.40 -64.50 27.55
CA ALA A 12 19.32 -64.17 26.13
C ALA A 12 17.89 -63.77 25.70
N VAL A 13 16.87 -64.52 26.16
CA VAL A 13 15.46 -64.19 25.88
C VAL A 13 15.08 -62.84 26.48
N VAL A 14 15.50 -62.54 27.71
CA VAL A 14 15.22 -61.25 28.36
C VAL A 14 15.87 -60.09 27.59
N VAL A 15 17.09 -60.27 27.09
CA VAL A 15 17.78 -59.26 26.27
C VAL A 15 17.03 -59.03 24.95
N VAL A 16 16.59 -60.09 24.27
CA VAL A 16 15.83 -59.97 23.01
C VAL A 16 14.50 -59.25 23.25
N VAL A 17 13.79 -59.58 24.33
CA VAL A 17 12.54 -58.90 24.70
C VAL A 17 12.80 -57.42 25.01
N ALA A 18 13.86 -57.10 25.74
CA ALA A 18 14.22 -55.71 26.01
C ALA A 18 14.54 -54.91 24.73
N VAL A 19 15.29 -55.50 23.79
CA VAL A 19 15.61 -54.87 22.51
C VAL A 19 14.34 -54.63 21.67
N LEU A 20 13.43 -55.61 21.63
CA LEU A 20 12.15 -55.46 20.91
C LEU A 20 11.27 -54.35 21.51
N LEU A 21 11.24 -54.22 22.84
CA LEU A 21 10.50 -53.16 23.51
C LEU A 21 11.06 -51.77 23.18
N VAL A 22 12.38 -51.61 23.11
CA VAL A 22 13.02 -50.35 22.72
C VAL A 22 12.72 -49.99 21.27
N LEU A 23 12.78 -50.96 20.35
CA LEU A 23 12.44 -50.74 18.93
C LEU A 23 10.96 -50.37 18.72
N LEU A 24 10.06 -51.00 19.48
CA LEU A 24 8.63 -50.65 19.47
C LEU A 24 8.37 -49.26 20.02
N ALA A 25 9.08 -48.85 21.08
CA ALA A 25 8.97 -47.50 21.63
C ALA A 25 9.45 -46.44 20.62
N ASN A 26 10.60 -46.67 19.98
CA ASN A 26 11.17 -45.73 19.01
C ASN A 26 10.31 -45.59 17.74
N SER A 27 9.74 -46.70 17.24
CA SER A 27 8.86 -46.64 16.07
C SER A 27 7.54 -45.91 16.35
N ARG A 28 6.98 -46.04 17.56
CA ARG A 28 5.79 -45.27 17.97
C ARG A 28 6.08 -43.77 18.04
N THR A 29 7.26 -43.39 18.55
CA THR A 29 7.66 -41.98 18.62
C THR A 29 7.92 -41.42 17.24
N ASP A 30 8.56 -42.17 16.34
CA ASP A 30 8.81 -41.73 14.96
C ASP A 30 7.52 -41.55 14.17
N VAL A 31 6.53 -42.44 14.36
CA VAL A 31 5.22 -42.29 13.72
C VAL A 31 4.45 -41.10 14.30
N ALA A 32 4.52 -40.87 15.61
CA ALA A 32 3.86 -39.75 16.26
C ALA A 32 4.47 -38.39 15.86
N THR A 33 5.79 -38.30 15.72
CA THR A 33 6.47 -37.09 15.26
C THR A 33 6.16 -36.83 13.79
N LEU A 34 6.23 -37.85 12.92
CA LEU A 34 5.91 -37.71 11.50
C LEU A 34 4.44 -37.31 11.27
N GLN A 35 3.51 -37.81 12.08
CA GLN A 35 2.10 -37.45 12.00
C GLN A 35 1.85 -36.02 12.49
N SER A 36 2.49 -35.62 13.61
CA SER A 36 2.45 -34.25 14.12
C SER A 36 3.02 -33.26 13.10
N ASP A 37 4.15 -33.58 12.48
CA ASP A 37 4.77 -32.74 11.45
C ASP A 37 3.86 -32.62 10.22
N ASN A 38 3.20 -33.71 9.80
CA ASN A 38 2.26 -33.66 8.67
C ASN A 38 1.03 -32.78 8.98
N ASP A 39 0.50 -32.87 10.20
CA ASP A 39 -0.62 -32.04 10.65
C ASP A 39 -0.22 -30.56 10.75
N VAL A 40 0.99 -30.26 11.21
CA VAL A 40 1.55 -28.90 11.22
C VAL A 40 1.73 -28.38 9.79
N LEU A 41 2.35 -29.16 8.88
CA LEU A 41 2.54 -28.77 7.48
C LEU A 41 1.21 -28.57 6.74
N ARG A 42 0.18 -29.35 7.09
CA ARG A 42 -1.16 -29.22 6.53
C ARG A 42 -1.85 -27.96 7.04
N ASN A 43 -1.75 -27.69 8.34
CA ASN A 43 -2.29 -26.47 8.95
C ASN A 43 -1.59 -25.22 8.39
N ASP A 44 -0.26 -25.26 8.24
CA ASP A 44 0.52 -24.19 7.63
C ASP A 44 0.18 -23.98 6.15
N ASN A 45 -0.04 -25.05 5.37
CA ASN A 45 -0.52 -24.93 3.99
C ASN A 45 -1.90 -24.29 3.92
N THR A 46 -2.81 -24.63 4.85
CA THR A 46 -4.14 -24.00 4.89
C THR A 46 -4.09 -22.54 5.31
N LEU A 47 -3.21 -22.19 6.25
CA LEU A 47 -2.98 -20.81 6.70
C LEU A 47 -2.32 -19.99 5.59
N GLN A 48 -1.28 -20.51 4.94
CA GLN A 48 -0.60 -19.85 3.81
C GLN A 48 -1.53 -19.71 2.59
N GLY A 49 -2.31 -20.75 2.25
CA GLY A 49 -3.31 -20.69 1.17
C GLY A 49 -4.40 -19.65 1.43
N THR A 50 -4.79 -19.46 2.69
CA THR A 50 -5.76 -18.42 3.10
C THR A 50 -5.17 -17.03 2.92
N VAL A 51 -3.93 -16.78 3.38
CA VAL A 51 -3.26 -15.48 3.23
C VAL A 51 -3.04 -15.14 1.75
N ILE A 52 -2.67 -16.11 0.91
CA ILE A 52 -2.49 -15.93 -0.53
C ILE A 52 -3.82 -15.59 -1.22
N ALA A 53 -4.91 -16.29 -0.90
CA ALA A 53 -6.23 -16.01 -1.47
C ALA A 53 -6.76 -14.64 -1.05
N THR A 54 -6.60 -14.28 0.23
CA THR A 54 -7.00 -12.96 0.74
C THR A 54 -6.14 -11.84 0.14
N GLN A 55 -4.83 -12.06 -0.04
CA GLN A 55 -3.94 -11.07 -0.64
C GLN A 55 -4.23 -10.86 -2.14
N ALA A 56 -4.52 -11.92 -2.89
CA ALA A 56 -4.90 -11.84 -4.31
C ALA A 56 -6.23 -11.12 -4.51
N LEU A 57 -7.24 -11.40 -3.67
CA LEU A 57 -8.53 -10.70 -3.70
C LEU A 57 -8.38 -9.21 -3.36
N ASN A 58 -7.57 -8.89 -2.34
CA ASN A 58 -7.27 -7.52 -1.99
C ASN A 58 -6.54 -6.80 -3.13
N PHE A 59 -5.52 -7.42 -3.73
CA PHE A 59 -4.79 -6.83 -4.86
C PHE A 59 -5.68 -6.57 -6.07
N ASN A 60 -6.56 -7.52 -6.42
CA ASN A 60 -7.50 -7.35 -7.52
C ASN A 60 -8.46 -6.18 -7.26
N ARG A 61 -8.92 -6.00 -6.01
CA ARG A 61 -9.78 -4.86 -5.63
C ARG A 61 -9.04 -3.53 -5.65
N PHE A 62 -7.82 -3.47 -5.11
CA PHE A 62 -6.97 -2.29 -5.22
C PHE A 62 -6.75 -1.91 -6.69
N ASN A 63 -6.48 -2.90 -7.53
CA ASN A 63 -6.27 -2.67 -8.95
C ASN A 63 -7.55 -2.16 -9.65
N GLN A 64 -8.72 -2.70 -9.32
CA GLN A 64 -10.00 -2.24 -9.86
C GLN A 64 -10.31 -0.80 -9.43
N VAL A 65 -10.16 -0.47 -8.14
CA VAL A 65 -10.35 0.90 -7.63
C VAL A 65 -9.34 1.86 -8.27
N ALA A 66 -8.08 1.44 -8.44
CA ALA A 66 -7.04 2.23 -9.09
C ALA A 66 -7.32 2.45 -10.59
N GLU A 67 -7.82 1.44 -11.31
CA GLU A 67 -8.17 1.55 -12.73
C GLU A 67 -9.37 2.50 -12.94
N HIS A 68 -10.41 2.38 -12.12
CA HIS A 68 -11.55 3.30 -12.14
C HIS A 68 -11.13 4.74 -11.78
N ALA A 69 -10.26 4.91 -10.78
CA ALA A 69 -9.71 6.21 -10.42
C ALA A 69 -8.86 6.81 -11.56
N ASN A 70 -8.00 6.01 -12.21
CA ASN A 70 -7.18 6.46 -13.33
C ASN A 70 -8.02 6.92 -14.53
N ARG A 71 -9.08 6.17 -14.88
CA ARG A 71 -9.99 6.59 -15.96
C ARG A 71 -10.71 7.89 -15.61
N LEU A 72 -11.14 8.05 -14.36
CA LEU A 72 -11.76 9.28 -13.88
C LEU A 72 -10.77 10.45 -13.91
N TYR A 73 -9.51 10.22 -13.54
CA TYR A 73 -8.45 11.24 -13.58
C TYR A 73 -8.16 11.72 -14.99
N SER A 74 -8.13 10.80 -15.96
CA SER A 74 -7.99 11.13 -17.38
C SER A 74 -9.14 12.02 -17.87
N LEU A 75 -10.38 11.73 -17.47
CA LEU A 75 -11.54 12.54 -17.83
C LEU A 75 -11.50 13.93 -17.16
N ILE A 76 -11.13 13.99 -15.88
CA ILE A 76 -10.97 15.25 -15.15
C ILE A 76 -9.89 16.11 -15.80
N ASP A 77 -8.75 15.53 -16.19
CA ASP A 77 -7.68 16.26 -16.87
C ASP A 77 -8.14 16.79 -18.23
N ALA A 78 -8.75 15.93 -19.07
CA ALA A 78 -9.24 16.34 -20.38
C ALA A 78 -10.30 17.46 -20.28
N SER A 79 -11.22 17.35 -19.31
CA SER A 79 -12.23 18.39 -19.05
C SER A 79 -11.60 19.68 -18.55
N THR A 80 -10.57 19.57 -17.71
CA THR A 80 -9.86 20.73 -17.16
C THR A 80 -9.09 21.46 -18.24
N ASP A 81 -8.33 20.73 -19.07
CA ASP A 81 -7.56 21.29 -20.18
C ASP A 81 -8.45 21.99 -21.19
N ASN A 82 -9.57 21.36 -21.58
CA ASN A 82 -10.56 21.99 -22.46
C ASN A 82 -11.09 23.30 -21.87
N THR A 83 -11.41 23.31 -20.57
CA THR A 83 -11.91 24.51 -19.88
C THR A 83 -10.84 25.59 -19.80
N VAL A 84 -9.57 25.24 -19.53
CA VAL A 84 -8.45 26.19 -19.50
C VAL A 84 -8.21 26.81 -20.87
N ILE A 85 -8.34 26.02 -21.95
CA ILE A 85 -8.25 26.53 -23.33
C ILE A 85 -9.38 27.51 -23.61
N GLU A 86 -10.62 27.15 -23.28
CA GLU A 86 -11.78 28.05 -23.44
C GLU A 86 -11.59 29.35 -22.66
N TYR A 87 -11.17 29.25 -21.39
CA TYR A 87 -10.94 30.41 -20.55
C TYR A 87 -9.82 31.28 -21.09
N ARG A 88 -8.76 30.70 -21.65
CA ARG A 88 -7.68 31.46 -22.29
C ARG A 88 -8.20 32.27 -23.49
N GLU A 89 -9.10 31.70 -24.30
CA GLU A 89 -9.71 32.41 -25.43
C GLU A 89 -10.64 33.55 -24.99
N ILE A 90 -11.39 33.36 -23.91
CA ILE A 90 -12.23 34.41 -23.32
C ILE A 90 -11.35 35.53 -22.74
N LEU A 91 -10.39 35.15 -21.90
CA LEU A 91 -9.54 36.08 -21.15
C LEU A 91 -8.61 36.90 -22.04
N ARG A 92 -8.19 36.36 -23.20
CA ARG A 92 -7.40 37.11 -24.18
C ARG A 92 -8.08 38.38 -24.70
N ARG A 93 -9.41 38.48 -24.58
CA ARG A 93 -10.18 39.66 -24.98
C ARG A 93 -10.32 40.70 -23.87
N GLU A 94 -9.94 40.34 -22.65
CA GLU A 94 -10.11 41.17 -21.46
C GLU A 94 -8.92 42.12 -21.27
N LYS A 95 -9.20 43.37 -20.88
CA LYS A 95 -8.15 44.42 -20.80
C LYS A 95 -7.30 44.33 -19.53
N THR A 96 -7.83 43.69 -18.49
CA THR A 96 -7.15 43.53 -17.19
C THR A 96 -6.20 42.34 -17.15
N CYS A 97 -6.09 41.59 -18.24
CA CYS A 97 -5.49 40.26 -18.27
C CYS A 97 -4.00 40.25 -17.90
N ASP A 98 -3.26 41.25 -18.39
CA ASP A 98 -1.83 41.42 -18.15
C ASP A 98 -1.53 42.24 -16.89
N LEU A 99 -2.56 42.73 -16.20
CA LEU A 99 -2.37 43.55 -15.00
C LEU A 99 -1.88 42.64 -13.86
N PRO A 100 -0.81 43.01 -13.14
CA PRO A 100 -0.32 42.24 -12.02
C PRO A 100 -1.32 42.28 -10.86
N VAL A 101 -1.46 41.15 -10.17
CA VAL A 101 -2.18 41.10 -8.89
C VAL A 101 -1.40 41.95 -7.86
N PRO A 102 -2.07 42.78 -7.03
CA PRO A 102 -1.42 43.58 -6.01
C PRO A 102 -0.50 42.75 -5.12
N ALA A 103 0.67 43.30 -4.79
CA ALA A 103 1.72 42.60 -4.06
C ALA A 103 1.26 42.05 -2.72
N ASP A 104 0.43 42.78 -1.98
CA ASP A 104 -0.12 42.34 -0.68
C ASP A 104 -0.98 41.09 -0.82
N VAL A 105 -1.78 40.99 -1.89
CA VAL A 105 -2.65 39.84 -2.17
C VAL A 105 -1.82 38.64 -2.63
N ALA A 106 -0.88 38.85 -3.56
CA ALA A 106 0.01 37.80 -4.03
C ALA A 106 0.91 37.27 -2.90
N GLY A 107 1.41 38.16 -2.04
CA GLY A 107 2.18 37.82 -0.84
C GLY A 107 1.37 36.99 0.15
N GLY A 108 0.13 37.38 0.44
CA GLY A 108 -0.77 36.60 1.30
C GLY A 108 -1.07 35.20 0.76
N LEU A 109 -1.23 35.06 -0.57
CA LEU A 109 -1.42 33.75 -1.21
C LEU A 109 -0.16 32.88 -1.12
N LEU A 110 1.01 33.48 -1.33
CA LEU A 110 2.30 32.79 -1.20
C LEU A 110 2.54 32.31 0.24
N GLU A 111 2.25 33.15 1.24
CA GLU A 111 2.35 32.77 2.65
C GLU A 111 1.38 31.63 2.99
N TYR A 112 0.15 31.70 2.49
CA TYR A 112 -0.81 30.60 2.65
C TYR A 112 -0.29 29.30 2.04
N ALA A 113 0.26 29.35 0.83
CA ALA A 113 0.84 28.19 0.16
C ALA A 113 2.04 27.61 0.95
N HIS A 114 2.91 28.46 1.49
CA HIS A 114 4.00 28.03 2.36
C HIS A 114 3.50 27.35 3.62
N ARG A 115 2.50 27.92 4.30
CA ARG A 115 1.88 27.31 5.49
C ARG A 115 1.25 25.96 5.17
N LEU A 116 0.54 25.87 4.04
CA LEU A 116 -0.05 24.61 3.60
C LEU A 116 1.02 23.55 3.33
N ARG A 117 2.09 23.90 2.61
CA ARG A 117 3.24 23.01 2.35
C ARG A 117 3.88 22.55 3.66
N ALA A 118 4.14 23.48 4.59
CA ALA A 118 4.70 23.17 5.90
C ALA A 118 3.79 22.23 6.73
N SER A 119 2.46 22.38 6.63
CA SER A 119 1.51 21.50 7.32
C SER A 119 1.39 20.10 6.69
N ALA A 120 1.62 20.00 5.37
CA ALA A 120 1.50 18.75 4.62
C ALA A 120 2.80 17.93 4.59
N MET A 121 3.95 18.58 4.69
CA MET A 121 5.25 17.90 4.73
C MET A 121 5.59 17.44 6.14
N ARG A 122 5.93 16.16 6.26
CA ARG A 122 6.62 15.64 7.45
C ARG A 122 8.05 16.22 7.44
N PRO A 123 8.59 16.72 8.58
CA PRO A 123 9.89 17.40 8.65
C PRO A 123 11.12 16.50 8.36
N ASP A 124 10.92 15.31 7.81
CA ASP A 124 12.01 14.42 7.38
C ASP A 124 12.61 14.95 6.08
N THR A 125 13.50 15.93 6.22
CA THR A 125 14.22 16.59 5.12
C THR A 125 15.26 15.72 4.43
N SER A 126 15.35 14.41 4.76
CA SER A 126 16.40 13.54 4.20
C SER A 126 16.13 13.08 2.76
N ASN A 127 14.88 13.11 2.30
CA ASN A 127 14.46 12.68 0.97
C ASN A 127 13.51 13.69 0.31
N ALA A 128 13.80 14.99 0.42
CA ALA A 128 13.08 15.98 -0.37
C ALA A 128 13.33 15.71 -1.86
N ASP A 129 12.29 15.38 -2.62
CA ASP A 129 12.36 15.21 -4.06
C ASP A 129 12.73 16.55 -4.71
N ALA A 130 14.02 16.72 -5.00
CA ALA A 130 14.60 17.93 -5.56
C ALA A 130 13.97 18.32 -6.91
N THR A 131 13.29 17.38 -7.58
CA THR A 131 12.61 17.61 -8.87
C THR A 131 11.41 18.55 -8.73
N ASN A 132 10.76 18.58 -7.56
CA ASN A 132 9.62 19.46 -7.25
C ASN A 132 10.00 20.74 -6.49
N ASP A 133 11.30 20.95 -6.24
CA ASP A 133 11.84 22.16 -5.61
C ASP A 133 12.28 23.18 -6.68
N SER A 134 11.51 23.24 -7.77
CA SER A 134 11.68 24.30 -8.77
C SER A 134 11.41 25.65 -8.08
N ALA A 135 12.47 26.45 -7.95
CA ALA A 135 12.40 27.80 -7.42
C ALA A 135 11.25 28.55 -8.11
N THR A 136 10.29 29.05 -7.33
CA THR A 136 9.20 29.88 -7.83
C THR A 136 9.83 31.05 -8.57
N ALA A 137 9.63 31.11 -9.90
CA ALA A 137 10.13 32.20 -10.71
C ALA A 137 9.65 33.53 -10.11
N PRO A 138 10.50 34.57 -10.02
CA PRO A 138 10.19 35.85 -9.35
C PRO A 138 9.22 36.73 -10.17
N GLY A 139 8.24 36.11 -10.85
CA GLY A 139 7.21 36.78 -11.63
C GLY A 139 5.98 37.11 -10.78
N SER A 140 5.50 38.34 -10.87
CA SER A 140 4.17 38.72 -10.36
C SER A 140 3.10 37.91 -11.10
N ILE A 141 2.22 37.21 -10.37
CA ILE A 141 1.05 36.56 -10.96
C ILE A 141 0.10 37.64 -11.53
N THR A 142 -0.38 37.44 -12.76
CA THR A 142 -1.39 38.32 -13.37
C THR A 142 -2.80 37.84 -13.06
N TYR A 143 -3.81 38.71 -13.23
CA TYR A 143 -5.21 38.31 -12.99
C TYR A 143 -5.64 37.13 -13.86
N CYS A 144 -5.26 37.12 -15.15
CA CYS A 144 -5.57 36.00 -16.01
C CYS A 144 -4.85 34.72 -15.62
N GLN A 145 -3.57 34.82 -15.23
CA GLN A 145 -2.86 33.66 -14.74
C GLN A 145 -3.59 33.09 -13.50
N ALA A 146 -3.93 33.93 -12.52
CA ALA A 146 -4.67 33.53 -11.33
C ALA A 146 -6.00 32.83 -11.66
N VAL A 147 -6.79 33.37 -12.60
CA VAL A 147 -8.07 32.76 -13.02
C VAL A 147 -7.84 31.42 -13.72
N LEU A 148 -6.82 31.32 -14.58
CA LEU A 148 -6.49 30.07 -15.28
C LEU A 148 -6.01 28.97 -14.32
N TRP A 149 -5.50 29.30 -13.13
CA TRP A 149 -5.12 28.33 -12.10
C TRP A 149 -6.31 27.72 -11.34
N ILE A 150 -7.50 28.36 -11.34
CA ILE A 150 -8.65 27.91 -10.54
C ILE A 150 -9.12 26.52 -10.97
N LYS A 151 -9.26 26.28 -12.28
CA LYS A 151 -9.74 25.00 -12.80
C LYS A 151 -8.77 23.84 -12.54
N PRO A 152 -7.46 23.97 -12.84
CA PRO A 152 -6.46 22.99 -12.42
C PRO A 152 -6.46 22.69 -10.92
N LEU A 153 -6.61 23.72 -10.06
CA LEU A 153 -6.66 23.50 -8.61
C LEU A 153 -7.89 22.69 -8.17
N LEU A 154 -9.07 23.01 -8.71
CA LEU A 154 -10.29 22.26 -8.44
C LEU A 154 -10.17 20.80 -8.90
N ALA A 155 -9.54 20.56 -10.05
CA ALA A 155 -9.27 19.22 -10.55
C ALA A 155 -8.38 18.43 -9.59
N VAL A 156 -7.30 19.02 -9.07
CA VAL A 156 -6.42 18.36 -8.08
C VAL A 156 -7.18 18.03 -6.80
N ILE A 157 -8.04 18.93 -6.33
CA ILE A 157 -8.88 18.69 -5.14
C ILE A 157 -9.88 17.56 -5.38
N GLU A 158 -10.53 17.52 -6.55
CA GLU A 158 -11.46 16.46 -6.92
C GLU A 158 -10.76 15.10 -6.95
N LYS A 159 -9.57 15.03 -7.58
CA LYS A 159 -8.73 13.82 -7.56
C LYS A 159 -8.37 13.40 -6.13
N GLY A 160 -7.95 14.34 -5.29
CA GLY A 160 -7.67 14.08 -3.87
C GLY A 160 -8.87 13.52 -3.11
N ASN A 161 -10.07 14.07 -3.34
CA ASN A 161 -11.31 13.61 -2.72
C ASN A 161 -11.69 12.20 -3.18
N ASN A 162 -11.52 11.89 -4.47
CA ASN A 162 -11.77 10.56 -5.01
C ASN A 162 -10.80 9.51 -4.43
N ASN A 163 -9.52 9.85 -4.25
CA ASN A 163 -8.56 9.01 -3.51
C ASN A 163 -9.01 8.73 -2.07
N LEU A 164 -9.41 9.78 -1.34
CA LEU A 164 -9.90 9.63 0.04
C LEU A 164 -11.18 8.77 0.11
N ALA A 165 -12.09 8.92 -0.86
CA ALA A 165 -13.28 8.09 -0.96
C ALA A 165 -12.92 6.61 -1.21
N GLY A 166 -11.99 6.33 -2.12
CA GLY A 166 -11.51 4.98 -2.38
C GLY A 166 -10.86 4.34 -1.14
N ILE A 167 -10.03 5.08 -0.41
CA ILE A 167 -9.43 4.60 0.86
C ILE A 167 -10.51 4.26 1.89
N ARG A 168 -11.52 5.11 2.05
CA ARG A 168 -12.64 4.84 2.98
C ARG A 168 -13.42 3.60 2.59
N GLN A 169 -13.66 3.38 1.30
CA GLN A 169 -14.34 2.17 0.82
C GLN A 169 -13.55 0.91 1.15
N ILE A 170 -12.24 0.92 0.89
CA ILE A 170 -11.36 -0.22 1.20
C ILE A 170 -11.35 -0.50 2.72
N GLU A 171 -11.33 0.54 3.55
CA GLU A 171 -11.36 0.39 5.01
C GLU A 171 -12.70 -0.19 5.50
N GLN A 172 -13.82 0.26 4.94
CA GLN A 172 -15.14 -0.28 5.26
C GLN A 172 -15.30 -1.75 4.88
N GLU A 173 -14.73 -2.18 3.76
CA GLU A 173 -14.79 -3.57 3.31
C GLU A 173 -13.82 -4.50 4.09
N ARG A 174 -12.93 -3.94 4.92
CA ARG A 174 -12.03 -4.68 5.81
C ARG A 174 -12.60 -4.91 7.22
N GLN A 175 -13.55 -4.07 7.65
CA GLN A 175 -14.27 -4.21 8.93
C GLN A 175 -15.38 -5.26 8.80
#